data_AF-A0A519XUW0-F1
#
_entry.id   AF-A0A519XUW0-F1
#
_cell.length_a   1.000
_cell.length_b   1.000
_cell.length_c   1.000
_cell.angle_alpha   90.00
_cell.angle_beta   90.00
_cell.angle_gamma   90.00
#
_symmetry.space_group_name_H-M   'P 1'
#
loop_
_entity.id
_entity.type
_entity.pdbx_description
1 polymer ?
#
loop_
_entity_poly.entity_id
_entity_poly.type
_entity_poly.pdbx_seq_one_letter_code
_entity_poly.pdbx_strand_id
1 'polypeptide(L)'
;WLYIPASLLFFIIGSCLFAYYEVNPDLVQSIKHQVAVERLPVGTTASEVLKLQNALLPSDYGDKIMPHFMVTKIPVGLVGLIVSAILSAAMSTISSGMNASATVFSEDIYKRYIKPDVTEKQNLSLLHIATVGFGLLGMIAGIAMIGVKSILDVWWELSGIFAAGMLGLFLLGIISKQTKNHEAIIATIIGIVVIIWMTFSTLLPPEYENFKNPLHKNMIIVIGTLTIFLVGIFVTKIKKKKLETAN
;
A
#
# COMPACT_ATOMS: atom_id res chain seq x y z
N TRP A 1 29.81 -11.08 10.87
CA TRP A 1 28.56 -10.94 10.09
C TRP A 1 28.41 -9.48 9.69
N LEU A 2 28.69 -9.14 8.43
CA LEU A 2 28.48 -7.79 7.93
C LEU A 2 26.98 -7.66 7.62
N TYR A 3 26.21 -7.17 8.58
CA TYR A 3 24.82 -6.78 8.33
C TYR A 3 24.84 -5.49 7.51
N ILE A 4 24.94 -5.63 6.19
CA ILE A 4 24.62 -4.52 5.30
C ILE A 4 23.10 -4.40 5.34
N PRO A 5 22.54 -3.29 5.84
CA PRO A 5 21.10 -3.08 5.78
C PRO A 5 20.66 -3.18 4.32
N ALA A 6 19.61 -3.95 4.03
CA ALA A 6 19.10 -4.07 2.66
C ALA A 6 18.86 -2.68 2.02
N SER A 7 18.46 -1.69 2.82
CA SER A 7 18.33 -0.29 2.41
C SER A 7 19.62 0.33 1.87
N LEU A 8 20.79 0.02 2.45
CA LEU A 8 22.09 0.50 1.97
C LEU A 8 22.43 -0.10 0.60
N LEU A 9 22.15 -1.40 0.41
CA LEU A 9 22.32 -2.05 -0.89
C LEU A 9 21.43 -1.40 -1.95
N PHE A 10 20.14 -1.22 -1.65
CA PHE A 10 19.21 -0.56 -2.58
C PHE A 10 19.59 0.90 -2.86
N PHE A 11 20.09 1.62 -1.86
CA PHE A 11 20.58 2.99 -2.02
C PHE A 11 21.79 3.05 -2.97
N ILE A 12 22.75 2.14 -2.81
CA ILE A 12 23.92 2.04 -3.70
C ILE A 12 23.49 1.70 -5.13
N ILE A 13 22.64 0.68 -5.29
CA ILE A 13 22.12 0.29 -6.62
C ILE A 13 21.38 1.46 -7.27
N GLY A 14 20.49 2.13 -6.53
CA GLY A 14 19.74 3.28 -7.02
C GLY A 14 20.64 4.44 -7.43
N SER A 15 21.66 4.77 -6.62
CA SER A 15 22.63 5.82 -6.92
C SER A 15 23.47 5.51 -8.16
N CYS A 16 23.93 4.26 -8.29
CA CYS A 16 24.67 3.80 -9.46
C CYS A 16 23.82 3.84 -10.73
N LEU A 17 22.55 3.41 -10.66
CA LEU A 17 21.62 3.50 -11.78
C LEU A 17 21.36 4.95 -12.16
N PHE A 18 21.12 5.83 -11.18
CA PHE A 18 20.92 7.25 -11.43
C PHE A 18 22.11 7.87 -12.20
N ALA A 19 23.33 7.68 -11.69
CA ALA A 19 24.54 8.18 -12.35
C ALA A 19 24.74 7.58 -13.75
N TYR A 20 24.43 6.28 -13.93
CA TYR A 20 24.55 5.62 -15.23
C TYR A 20 23.62 6.23 -16.29
N TYR A 21 22.36 6.50 -15.94
CA TYR A 21 21.38 7.05 -16.87
C TYR A 21 21.55 8.55 -17.10
N GLU A 22 22.17 9.31 -16.19
CA GLU A 22 22.59 10.68 -16.47
C GLU A 22 23.66 10.75 -17.57
N VAL A 23 24.59 9.81 -17.58
CA VAL A 23 25.65 9.73 -18.62
C VAL A 23 25.11 9.19 -19.94
N ASN A 24 23.99 8.45 -19.94
CA ASN A 24 23.40 7.81 -21.12
C ASN A 24 21.94 8.27 -21.36
N PRO A 25 21.71 9.54 -21.73
CA PRO A 25 20.37 10.12 -21.85
C PRO A 25 19.50 9.45 -22.93
N ASP A 26 20.11 8.87 -23.96
CA ASP A 26 19.39 8.18 -25.04
C ASP A 26 18.59 6.98 -24.52
N LEU A 27 19.11 6.30 -23.49
CA LEU A 27 18.42 5.17 -22.83
C LEU A 27 17.22 5.64 -22.00
N VAL A 28 17.25 6.87 -21.48
CA VAL A 28 16.10 7.45 -20.79
C VAL A 28 15.01 7.78 -21.81
N GLN A 29 15.38 8.25 -23.00
CA GLN A 29 14.40 8.56 -24.05
C GLN A 29 13.65 7.32 -24.53
N SER A 30 14.32 6.17 -24.68
CA SER A 30 13.65 4.92 -25.05
C SER A 30 12.64 4.47 -23.98
N ILE A 31 13.00 4.58 -22.70
CA ILE A 31 12.10 4.28 -21.58
C ILE A 31 10.91 5.24 -21.59
N LYS A 32 11.14 6.55 -21.74
CA LYS A 32 10.07 7.56 -21.80
C LYS A 32 9.12 7.29 -22.97
N HIS A 33 9.63 6.92 -24.13
CA HIS A 33 8.81 6.53 -25.27
C HIS A 33 7.95 5.30 -24.96
N GLN A 34 8.53 4.26 -24.35
CA GLN A 34 7.78 3.07 -23.94
C GLN A 34 6.67 3.40 -22.93
N VAL A 35 6.95 4.24 -21.93
CA VAL A 35 5.93 4.71 -20.96
C VAL A 35 4.83 5.51 -21.66
N ALA A 36 5.17 6.37 -22.61
CA ALA A 36 4.19 7.15 -23.35
C ALA A 36 3.26 6.25 -24.19
N VAL A 37 3.81 5.25 -24.89
CA VAL A 37 3.02 4.30 -25.67
C VAL A 37 2.09 3.45 -24.79
N GLU A 38 2.57 2.99 -23.63
CA GLU A 38 1.74 2.17 -22.73
C GLU A 38 0.60 2.95 -22.06
N ARG A 39 0.76 4.26 -21.84
CA ARG A 39 -0.26 5.11 -21.21
C ARG A 39 -1.31 5.64 -22.19
N LEU A 40 -1.02 5.61 -23.50
CA LEU A 40 -1.91 6.17 -24.51
C LEU A 40 -2.84 5.10 -25.12
N PRO A 41 -4.08 5.45 -25.48
CA PRO A 41 -4.98 4.55 -26.18
C PRO A 41 -4.39 4.08 -27.52
N VAL A 42 -4.70 2.84 -27.90
CA VAL A 42 -4.29 2.27 -29.19
C VAL A 42 -4.84 3.14 -30.33
N GLY A 43 -3.94 3.64 -31.20
CA GLY A 43 -4.29 4.49 -32.36
C GLY A 43 -3.96 5.98 -32.21
N THR A 44 -3.24 6.39 -31.16
CA THR A 44 -2.76 7.76 -30.96
C THR A 44 -1.65 8.15 -31.95
N THR A 45 -1.57 9.44 -32.28
CA THR A 45 -0.66 9.97 -33.30
C THR A 45 0.76 10.08 -32.74
N ALA A 46 1.80 9.91 -33.57
CA ALA A 46 3.21 10.06 -33.15
C ALA A 46 3.52 11.41 -32.46
N SER A 47 2.81 12.48 -32.84
CA SER A 47 2.93 13.81 -32.20
C SER A 47 2.44 13.82 -30.75
N GLU A 48 1.40 13.04 -30.42
CA GLU A 48 0.85 12.94 -29.06
C GLU A 48 1.77 12.13 -28.15
N VAL A 49 2.37 11.06 -28.69
CA VAL A 49 3.39 10.27 -28.01
C VAL A 49 4.59 11.15 -27.65
N LEU A 50 5.09 11.96 -28.60
CA LEU A 50 6.20 12.89 -28.38
C LEU A 50 5.87 13.98 -27.34
N LYS A 51 4.66 14.54 -27.38
CA LYS A 51 4.21 15.50 -26.37
C LYS A 51 4.22 14.89 -24.97
N LEU A 52 3.66 13.69 -24.82
CA LEU A 52 3.64 13.01 -23.54
C LEU A 52 5.06 12.66 -23.08
N GLN A 53 5.88 12.09 -23.96
CA GLN A 53 7.28 11.74 -23.70
C GLN A 53 8.08 12.93 -23.12
N ASN A 54 7.92 14.11 -23.71
CA ASN A 54 8.62 15.32 -23.26
C ASN A 54 8.08 15.86 -21.93
N ALA A 55 6.82 15.58 -21.61
CA ALA A 55 6.20 15.97 -20.35
C ALA A 55 6.48 15.00 -19.18
N LEU A 56 7.04 13.81 -19.44
CA LEU A 56 7.31 12.82 -18.38
C LEU A 56 8.41 13.27 -17.42
N LEU A 57 8.08 13.23 -16.13
CA LEU A 57 9.00 13.47 -15.02
C LEU A 57 9.67 12.16 -14.58
N PRO A 58 10.81 12.20 -13.85
CA PRO A 58 11.48 11.00 -13.33
C PRO A 58 10.57 10.04 -12.55
N SER A 59 9.61 10.58 -11.79
CA SER A 59 8.61 9.79 -11.06
C SER A 59 7.65 9.02 -11.96
N ASP A 60 7.49 9.39 -13.24
CA ASP A 60 6.58 8.70 -14.16
C ASP A 60 7.18 7.43 -14.77
N TYR A 61 8.51 7.30 -14.78
CA TYR A 61 9.21 6.19 -15.43
C TYR A 61 10.23 5.49 -14.53
N GLY A 62 10.40 5.93 -13.28
CA GLY A 62 11.36 5.40 -12.31
C GLY A 62 11.27 3.88 -12.14
N ASP A 63 10.05 3.34 -12.05
CA ASP A 63 9.79 1.91 -11.87
C ASP A 63 10.31 1.04 -13.04
N LYS A 64 10.60 1.63 -14.21
CA LYS A 64 11.11 0.92 -15.40
C LYS A 64 12.64 0.95 -15.55
N ILE A 65 13.35 1.79 -14.80
CA ILE A 65 14.79 1.99 -14.95
C ILE A 65 15.58 0.71 -14.65
N MET A 66 15.25 0.07 -13.52
CA MET A 66 15.94 -1.14 -13.09
C MET A 66 15.67 -2.34 -14.02
N PRO A 67 14.40 -2.67 -14.37
CA PRO A 67 14.12 -3.71 -15.36
C PRO A 67 14.83 -3.47 -16.71
N HIS A 68 14.81 -2.24 -17.22
CA HIS A 68 15.48 -1.90 -18.47
C HIS A 68 17.00 -2.12 -18.39
N PHE A 69 17.63 -1.73 -17.29
CA PHE A 69 19.07 -1.96 -17.10
C PHE A 69 19.40 -3.45 -17.05
N MET A 70 18.60 -4.24 -16.32
CA MET A 70 18.80 -5.68 -16.20
C MET A 70 18.79 -6.37 -17.57
N VAL A 71 17.80 -6.09 -18.41
CA VAL A 71 17.67 -6.77 -19.71
C VAL A 71 18.67 -6.28 -20.78
N THR A 72 19.19 -5.06 -20.64
CA THR A 72 20.08 -4.45 -21.67
C THR A 72 21.57 -4.53 -21.34
N LYS A 73 21.95 -4.62 -20.06
CA LYS A 73 23.36 -4.52 -19.63
C LYS A 73 23.88 -5.76 -18.92
N ILE A 74 23.00 -6.63 -18.41
CA ILE A 74 23.42 -7.84 -17.70
C ILE A 74 23.46 -9.03 -18.68
N PRO A 75 24.50 -9.90 -18.61
CA PRO A 75 24.60 -11.06 -19.47
C PRO A 75 23.38 -11.99 -19.39
N VAL A 76 23.04 -12.57 -20.54
CA VAL A 76 22.05 -13.64 -20.64
C VAL A 76 22.46 -14.81 -19.73
N GLY A 77 21.52 -15.38 -18.97
CA GLY A 77 21.79 -16.32 -17.89
C GLY A 77 21.78 -15.67 -16.51
N LEU A 78 22.59 -14.62 -16.28
CA LEU A 78 22.57 -13.89 -15.00
C LEU A 78 21.26 -13.11 -14.83
N VAL A 79 20.71 -12.55 -15.91
CA VAL A 79 19.34 -12.00 -15.92
C VAL A 79 18.32 -13.05 -15.50
N GLY A 80 18.45 -14.29 -15.99
CA GLY A 80 17.55 -15.39 -15.63
C GLY A 80 17.61 -15.75 -14.14
N LEU A 81 18.82 -15.74 -13.56
CA LEU A 81 19.00 -15.93 -12.12
C LEU A 81 18.37 -14.81 -11.30
N ILE A 82 18.55 -13.54 -11.72
CA ILE A 82 17.96 -12.37 -11.06
C ILE A 82 16.43 -12.45 -11.11
N VAL A 83 15.85 -12.72 -12.28
CA VAL A 83 14.40 -12.86 -12.45
C VAL A 83 13.87 -14.00 -11.57
N SER A 84 14.55 -15.14 -11.53
CA SER A 84 14.18 -16.28 -10.69
C SER A 84 14.22 -15.92 -9.20
N ALA A 85 15.24 -15.18 -8.75
CA ALA A 85 15.35 -14.73 -7.36
C ALA A 85 14.24 -13.75 -6.99
N ILE A 86 13.90 -12.80 -7.88
CA ILE A 86 12.79 -11.85 -7.69
C ILE A 86 11.46 -12.60 -7.60
N LEU A 87 11.21 -13.55 -8.51
CA LEU A 87 9.99 -14.36 -8.48
C LEU A 87 9.91 -15.20 -7.20
N SER A 88 11.00 -15.80 -6.77
CA SER A 88 11.06 -16.57 -5.51
C SER A 88 10.75 -15.69 -4.28
N ALA A 89 11.36 -14.50 -4.21
CA ALA A 89 11.09 -13.54 -3.13
C ALA A 89 9.63 -13.06 -3.13
N ALA A 90 9.08 -12.77 -4.31
CA ALA A 90 7.68 -12.39 -4.47
C ALA A 90 6.75 -13.54 -4.02
N MET A 91 7.00 -14.77 -4.45
CA MET A 91 6.21 -15.95 -4.06
C MET A 91 6.24 -16.18 -2.54
N SER A 92 7.37 -15.95 -1.87
CA SER A 92 7.48 -16.07 -0.40
C SER A 92 6.56 -15.05 0.31
N THR A 93 6.56 -13.81 -0.16
CA THR A 93 5.71 -12.73 0.40
C THR A 93 4.23 -12.99 0.12
N ILE A 94 3.90 -13.42 -1.11
CA ILE A 94 2.53 -13.75 -1.50
C ILE A 94 2.01 -14.94 -0.68
N SER A 95 2.79 -16.01 -0.54
CA SER A 95 2.42 -17.21 0.22
C SER A 95 2.15 -16.88 1.70
N SER A 96 3.05 -16.14 2.34
CA SER A 96 2.86 -15.71 3.73
C SER A 96 1.64 -14.79 3.90
N GLY A 97 1.42 -13.84 2.99
CA GLY A 97 0.24 -12.96 3.01
C GLY A 97 -1.08 -13.71 2.79
N MET A 98 -1.12 -14.65 1.84
CA MET A 98 -2.30 -15.49 1.59
C MET A 98 -2.61 -16.38 2.80
N ASN A 99 -1.59 -17.01 3.39
CA ASN A 99 -1.77 -17.86 4.58
C ASN A 99 -2.27 -17.06 5.79
N ALA A 100 -1.71 -15.87 6.04
CA ALA A 100 -2.17 -14.98 7.11
C ALA A 100 -3.62 -14.55 6.90
N SER A 101 -3.99 -14.15 5.68
CA SER A 101 -5.36 -13.74 5.35
C SER A 101 -6.36 -14.89 5.52
N ALA A 102 -6.01 -16.09 5.05
CA ALA A 102 -6.84 -17.28 5.19
C ALA A 102 -7.03 -17.67 6.67
N THR A 103 -5.99 -17.52 7.49
CA THR A 103 -6.04 -17.83 8.92
C THR A 103 -6.90 -16.82 9.67
N VAL A 104 -6.71 -15.51 9.43
CA VAL A 104 -7.56 -14.45 10.00
C VAL A 104 -9.02 -14.67 9.61
N PHE A 105 -9.29 -14.96 8.34
CA PHE A 105 -10.65 -15.26 7.91
C PHE A 105 -11.23 -16.50 8.60
N SER A 106 -10.47 -17.59 8.71
CA SER A 106 -10.95 -18.83 9.32
C SER A 106 -11.21 -18.67 10.82
N GLU A 107 -10.23 -18.18 11.58
CA GLU A 107 -10.29 -18.11 13.04
C GLU A 107 -11.13 -16.93 13.54
N ASP A 108 -10.89 -15.73 13.00
CA ASP A 108 -11.49 -14.51 13.53
C ASP A 108 -12.89 -14.24 12.98
N ILE A 109 -13.21 -14.73 11.77
CA ILE A 109 -14.50 -14.50 11.11
C ILE A 109 -15.34 -15.76 11.10
N TYR A 110 -14.88 -16.82 10.43
CA TYR A 110 -15.72 -18.00 10.17
C TYR A 110 -16.03 -18.78 11.44
N LYS A 111 -15.01 -19.17 12.22
CA LYS A 111 -15.22 -19.89 13.48
C LYS A 111 -15.95 -19.04 14.50
N ARG A 112 -15.56 -17.77 14.62
CA ARG A 112 -16.13 -16.89 15.64
C ARG A 112 -17.60 -16.53 15.41
N TYR A 113 -18.03 -16.33 14.16
CA TYR A 113 -19.35 -15.77 13.85
C TYR A 113 -20.25 -16.67 13.00
N ILE A 114 -19.71 -17.64 12.25
CA ILE A 114 -20.49 -18.47 11.32
C ILE A 114 -20.70 -19.88 11.89
N LYS A 115 -19.62 -20.58 12.22
CA LYS A 115 -19.68 -21.93 12.76
C LYS A 115 -18.53 -22.17 13.74
N PRO A 116 -18.76 -22.12 15.06
CA PRO A 116 -17.73 -22.37 16.07
C PRO A 116 -17.17 -23.80 16.07
N ASP A 117 -18.04 -24.79 15.89
CA ASP A 117 -17.68 -26.21 16.00
C ASP A 117 -17.24 -26.79 14.64
N VAL A 118 -16.07 -26.37 14.17
CA VAL A 118 -15.46 -26.86 12.92
C VAL A 118 -14.45 -27.96 13.23
N THR A 119 -14.57 -29.10 12.56
CA THR A 119 -13.56 -30.17 12.69
C THR A 119 -12.24 -29.79 12.04
N GLU A 120 -11.11 -30.41 12.42
CA GLU A 120 -9.81 -30.09 11.81
C GLU A 120 -9.81 -30.25 10.29
N LYS A 121 -10.43 -31.32 9.77
CA LYS A 121 -10.54 -31.56 8.33
C LYS A 121 -11.35 -30.46 7.63
N GLN A 122 -12.41 -29.97 8.26
CA GLN A 122 -13.20 -28.86 7.74
C GLN A 122 -12.41 -27.54 7.80
N ASN A 123 -11.63 -27.32 8.87
CA ASN A 123 -10.78 -26.14 9.01
C ASN A 123 -9.67 -26.10 7.94
N LEU A 124 -9.02 -27.24 7.67
CA LEU A 124 -8.03 -27.34 6.60
C LEU A 124 -8.64 -27.10 5.22
N SER A 125 -9.84 -27.63 4.96
CA SER A 125 -10.54 -27.34 3.70
C SER A 125 -10.88 -25.86 3.57
N LEU A 126 -11.32 -25.22 4.66
CA LEU A 126 -11.65 -23.80 4.70
C LEU A 126 -10.42 -22.93 4.44
N LEU A 127 -9.27 -23.24 5.06
CA LEU A 127 -7.99 -22.56 4.83
C LEU A 127 -7.58 -22.62 3.35
N HIS A 128 -7.68 -23.79 2.69
CA HIS A 128 -7.38 -23.92 1.27
C HIS A 128 -8.33 -23.09 0.39
N ILE A 129 -9.64 -23.15 0.66
CA ILE A 129 -10.64 -22.38 -0.10
C ILE A 129 -10.41 -20.88 0.07
N ALA A 130 -10.17 -20.42 1.30
CA ALA A 130 -9.88 -19.02 1.60
C ALA A 130 -8.59 -18.57 0.91
N THR A 131 -7.54 -19.40 0.91
CA THR A 131 -6.27 -19.13 0.22
C THR A 131 -6.48 -18.93 -1.28
N VAL A 132 -7.25 -19.82 -1.93
CA VAL A 132 -7.59 -19.67 -3.36
C VAL A 132 -8.43 -18.41 -3.59
N GLY A 133 -9.40 -18.13 -2.73
CA GLY A 133 -10.25 -16.94 -2.82
C GLY A 133 -9.44 -15.64 -2.73
N PHE A 134 -8.62 -15.48 -1.70
CA PHE A 134 -7.72 -14.32 -1.56
C PHE A 134 -6.69 -14.24 -2.68
N GLY A 135 -6.21 -15.39 -3.18
CA GLY A 135 -5.30 -15.42 -4.32
C GLY A 135 -5.95 -14.91 -5.61
N LEU A 136 -7.19 -15.30 -5.88
CA LEU A 136 -7.97 -14.78 -7.03
C LEU A 136 -8.26 -13.29 -6.88
N LEU A 137 -8.65 -12.83 -5.69
CA LEU A 137 -8.86 -11.41 -5.42
C LEU A 137 -7.57 -10.60 -5.61
N GLY A 138 -6.44 -11.11 -5.12
CA GLY A 138 -5.13 -10.51 -5.32
C GLY A 138 -4.72 -10.46 -6.78
N MET A 139 -5.00 -11.51 -7.56
CA MET A 139 -4.75 -11.54 -9.00
C MET A 139 -5.59 -10.49 -9.74
N ILE A 140 -6.89 -10.37 -9.43
CA ILE A 140 -7.78 -9.37 -10.03
C ILE A 140 -7.29 -7.96 -9.71
N ALA A 141 -6.93 -7.70 -8.44
CA ALA A 141 -6.36 -6.41 -8.03
C ALA A 141 -5.04 -6.12 -8.75
N GLY A 142 -4.18 -7.12 -8.92
CA GLY A 142 -2.93 -7.02 -9.70
C GLY A 142 -3.16 -6.63 -11.15
N ILE A 143 -4.14 -7.26 -11.82
CA ILE A 143 -4.52 -6.92 -13.19
C ILE A 143 -5.09 -5.50 -13.27
N ALA A 144 -5.91 -5.09 -12.30
CA ALA A 144 -6.46 -3.74 -12.23
C ALA A 144 -5.39 -2.65 -12.01
N MET A 145 -4.21 -3.02 -11.49
CA MET A 145 -3.08 -2.12 -11.31
C MET A 145 -2.15 -2.02 -12.53
N ILE A 146 -2.43 -2.72 -13.64
CA ILE A 146 -1.65 -2.57 -14.87
C ILE A 146 -1.82 -1.13 -15.41
N GLY A 147 -0.70 -0.44 -15.63
CA GLY A 147 -0.69 0.94 -16.14
C GLY A 147 -0.74 2.03 -15.06
N VAL A 148 -0.71 1.69 -13.77
CA VAL A 148 -0.53 2.69 -12.71
C VAL A 148 0.82 3.40 -12.83
N LYS A 149 0.87 4.66 -12.40
CA LYS A 149 2.08 5.50 -12.57
C LYS A 149 3.27 5.00 -11.76
N SER A 150 3.05 4.69 -10.48
CA SER A 150 4.02 4.05 -9.60
C SER A 150 3.31 3.07 -8.68
N ILE A 151 3.77 1.82 -8.67
CA ILE A 151 3.22 0.80 -7.78
C ILE A 151 3.63 1.06 -6.34
N LEU A 152 4.81 1.66 -6.14
CA LEU A 152 5.35 1.98 -4.82
C LEU A 152 4.52 3.06 -4.14
N ASP A 153 4.12 4.10 -4.86
CA ASP A 153 3.26 5.17 -4.32
C ASP A 153 1.90 4.61 -3.87
N VAL A 154 1.31 3.72 -4.68
CA VAL A 154 0.05 3.04 -4.33
C VAL A 154 0.23 2.18 -3.08
N TRP A 155 1.35 1.45 -2.98
CA TRP A 155 1.67 0.65 -1.79
C TRP A 155 1.78 1.50 -0.52
N TRP A 156 2.48 2.65 -0.59
CA TRP A 156 2.60 3.56 0.54
C TRP A 156 1.26 4.16 0.95
N GLU A 157 0.42 4.54 -0.02
CA GLU A 157 -0.92 5.06 0.24
C GLU A 157 -1.80 4.02 0.94
N LEU A 158 -1.88 2.80 0.41
CA LEU A 158 -2.67 1.71 1.01
C LEU A 158 -2.13 1.31 2.38
N SER A 159 -0.82 1.14 2.51
CA SER A 159 -0.18 0.83 3.79
C SER A 159 -0.47 1.91 4.82
N GLY A 160 -0.40 3.19 4.44
CA GLY A 160 -0.71 4.31 5.31
C GLY A 160 -2.16 4.29 5.81
N ILE A 161 -3.13 4.01 4.92
CA ILE A 161 -4.56 3.92 5.26
C ILE A 161 -4.82 2.83 6.30
N PHE A 162 -4.33 1.61 6.08
CA PHE A 162 -4.56 0.50 7.01
C PHE A 162 -3.77 0.65 8.31
N ALA A 163 -2.50 1.06 8.21
CA ALA A 163 -1.66 1.28 9.38
C ALA A 163 -2.20 2.39 10.28
N ALA A 164 -2.76 3.47 9.71
CA ALA A 164 -3.35 4.58 10.46
C ALA A 164 -4.38 4.08 11.49
N GLY A 165 -5.30 3.24 11.01
CA GLY A 165 -6.40 2.66 11.77
C GLY A 165 -5.91 1.75 12.89
N MET A 166 -5.08 0.77 12.53
CA MET A 166 -4.55 -0.20 13.46
C MET A 166 -3.65 0.45 14.52
N LEU A 167 -2.68 1.26 14.10
CA LEU A 167 -1.75 1.92 15.02
C LEU A 167 -2.48 2.87 15.98
N GLY A 168 -3.48 3.62 15.51
CA GLY A 168 -4.28 4.50 16.36
C GLY A 168 -4.98 3.75 17.49
N LEU A 169 -5.61 2.61 17.17
CA LEU A 169 -6.32 1.79 18.14
C LEU A 169 -5.37 1.08 19.11
N PHE A 170 -4.24 0.55 18.60
CA PHE A 170 -3.20 -0.06 19.42
C PHE A 170 -2.59 0.95 20.40
N LEU A 171 -2.25 2.15 19.92
CA LEU A 171 -1.70 3.22 20.74
C LEU A 171 -2.68 3.66 21.84
N LEU A 172 -3.96 3.79 21.49
CA LEU A 172 -5.03 4.09 22.44
C LEU A 172 -5.12 3.01 23.52
N GLY A 173 -5.07 1.73 23.15
CA GLY A 173 -5.13 0.61 24.09
C GLY A 173 -3.91 0.50 25.01
N ILE A 174 -2.71 0.78 24.50
CA ILE A 174 -1.46 0.72 25.28
C ILE A 174 -1.35 1.91 26.25
N ILE A 175 -1.66 3.13 25.79
CA ILE A 175 -1.46 4.35 26.59
C ILE A 175 -2.64 4.60 27.53
N SER A 176 -3.88 4.43 27.06
CA SER A 176 -5.07 4.73 27.85
C SER A 176 -5.61 3.48 28.53
N LYS A 177 -5.19 3.28 29.79
CA LYS A 177 -5.68 2.19 30.65
C LYS A 177 -7.18 2.26 30.98
N GLN A 178 -7.83 3.38 30.68
CA GLN A 178 -9.23 3.64 31.06
C GLN A 178 -10.20 3.49 29.88
N THR A 179 -9.70 3.43 28.64
CA THR A 179 -10.55 3.34 27.45
C THR A 179 -11.32 2.01 27.43
N LYS A 180 -12.63 2.07 27.21
CA LYS A 180 -13.49 0.89 27.00
C LYS A 180 -13.86 0.72 25.54
N ASN A 181 -14.37 -0.47 25.18
CA ASN A 181 -14.74 -0.82 23.80
C ASN A 181 -15.62 0.22 23.10
N HIS A 182 -16.59 0.82 23.80
CA HIS A 182 -17.48 1.81 23.21
C HIS A 182 -16.74 3.10 22.78
N GLU A 183 -15.83 3.60 23.61
CA GLU A 183 -15.01 4.79 23.28
C GLU A 183 -14.07 4.48 22.10
N ALA A 184 -13.47 3.29 22.11
CA ALA A 184 -12.60 2.80 21.05
C ALA A 184 -13.34 2.68 19.70
N ILE A 185 -14.57 2.19 19.70
CA ILE A 185 -15.42 2.10 18.49
C ILE A 185 -15.72 3.50 17.94
N ILE A 186 -16.16 4.44 18.78
CA ILE A 186 -16.45 5.82 18.36
C ILE A 186 -15.21 6.47 17.75
N ALA A 187 -14.07 6.35 18.42
CA ALA A 187 -12.80 6.89 17.95
C ALA A 187 -12.37 6.28 16.61
N THR A 188 -12.56 4.97 16.45
CA THR A 188 -12.25 4.25 15.20
C THR A 188 -13.15 4.72 14.06
N ILE A 189 -14.46 4.86 14.28
CA ILE A 189 -15.41 5.34 13.26
C ILE A 189 -15.02 6.75 12.80
N ILE A 190 -14.76 7.66 13.75
CA ILE A 190 -14.35 9.04 13.43
C ILE A 190 -13.01 9.04 12.66
N GLY A 191 -12.05 8.23 13.11
CA GLY A 191 -10.78 8.07 12.40
C GLY A 191 -10.92 7.55 10.98
N ILE A 192 -11.75 6.53 10.76
CA ILE A 192 -12.05 6.00 9.42
C ILE A 192 -12.65 7.08 8.53
N VAL A 193 -13.58 7.89 9.05
CA VAL A 193 -14.17 9.01 8.29
C VAL A 193 -13.09 10.02 7.88
N VAL A 194 -12.18 10.39 8.79
CA VAL A 194 -11.07 11.30 8.48
C VAL A 194 -10.11 10.70 7.46
N ILE A 195 -9.76 9.42 7.58
CA ILE A 195 -8.91 8.71 6.62
C ILE A 195 -9.57 8.69 5.24
N ILE A 196 -10.85 8.34 5.14
CA ILE A 196 -11.61 8.36 3.88
C ILE A 196 -11.62 9.77 3.28
N TRP A 197 -11.90 10.80 4.08
CA TRP A 197 -11.88 12.18 3.60
C TRP A 197 -10.50 12.58 3.07
N MET A 198 -9.41 12.22 3.76
CA MET A 198 -8.05 12.53 3.29
C MET A 198 -7.68 11.76 2.01
N THR A 199 -8.05 10.49 1.90
CA THR A 199 -7.76 9.63 0.75
C THR A 199 -8.52 10.10 -0.50
N PHE A 200 -9.81 10.39 -0.39
CA PHE A 200 -10.66 10.72 -1.54
C PHE A 200 -10.80 12.22 -1.78
N SER A 201 -10.21 13.07 -0.93
CA SER A 201 -10.27 14.53 -1.06
C SER A 201 -9.84 15.05 -2.43
N THR A 202 -8.83 14.40 -3.03
CA THR A 202 -8.29 14.81 -4.34
C THR A 202 -9.26 14.55 -5.49
N LEU A 203 -10.28 13.71 -5.29
CA LEU A 203 -11.32 13.40 -6.28
C LEU A 203 -12.56 14.30 -6.15
N LEU A 204 -12.57 15.24 -5.19
CA LEU A 204 -13.71 16.15 -5.00
C LEU A 204 -13.87 17.11 -6.20
N PRO A 205 -15.13 17.36 -6.65
CA PRO A 205 -15.42 18.32 -7.70
C PRO A 205 -14.87 19.73 -7.41
N PRO A 206 -14.64 20.56 -8.43
CA PRO A 206 -14.13 21.94 -8.26
C PRO A 206 -14.97 22.81 -7.32
N GLU A 207 -16.28 22.55 -7.24
CA GLU A 207 -17.23 23.26 -6.37
C GLU A 207 -16.91 23.11 -4.87
N TYR A 208 -16.21 22.04 -4.48
CA TYR A 208 -15.84 21.74 -3.09
C TYR A 208 -14.35 21.95 -2.80
N GLU A 209 -13.68 22.86 -3.52
CA GLU A 209 -12.25 23.11 -3.34
C GLU A 209 -11.84 23.47 -1.90
N ASN A 210 -12.71 24.17 -1.17
CA ASN A 210 -12.48 24.50 0.24
C ASN A 210 -12.46 23.28 1.17
N PHE A 211 -13.05 22.16 0.75
CA PHE A 211 -13.06 20.90 1.51
C PHE A 211 -11.95 19.94 1.09
N LYS A 212 -11.12 20.31 0.11
CA LYS A 212 -9.96 19.51 -0.28
C LYS A 212 -8.91 19.56 0.83
N ASN A 213 -8.42 18.38 1.19
CA ASN A 213 -7.30 18.22 2.09
C ASN A 213 -6.03 18.87 1.48
N PRO A 214 -5.41 19.86 2.14
CA PRO A 214 -4.18 20.48 1.66
C PRO A 214 -2.92 19.64 1.93
N LEU A 215 -3.03 18.57 2.74
CA LEU A 215 -1.91 17.77 3.20
C LEU A 215 -1.51 16.69 2.18
N HIS A 216 -0.22 16.39 2.14
CA HIS A 216 0.31 15.29 1.33
C HIS A 216 -0.27 13.93 1.76
N LYS A 217 -0.49 13.02 0.80
CA LYS A 217 -1.08 11.68 1.05
C LYS A 217 -0.37 10.87 2.13
N ASN A 218 0.97 10.99 2.22
CA ASN A 218 1.77 10.33 3.26
C ASN A 218 1.40 10.76 4.69
N MET A 219 0.68 11.87 4.87
CA MET A 219 0.18 12.30 6.19
C MET A 219 -1.07 11.55 6.65
N ILE A 220 -1.69 10.72 5.80
CA ILE A 220 -2.84 9.89 6.17
C ILE A 220 -2.51 9.00 7.39
N ILE A 221 -1.32 8.39 7.42
CA ILE A 221 -0.91 7.55 8.56
C ILE A 221 -0.85 8.35 9.86
N VAL A 222 -0.24 9.53 9.83
CA VAL A 222 -0.04 10.38 11.00
C VAL A 222 -1.37 10.94 11.49
N ILE A 223 -2.13 11.58 10.61
CA ILE A 223 -3.40 12.22 10.96
C ILE A 223 -4.45 11.18 11.36
N GLY A 224 -4.55 10.07 10.63
CA GLY A 224 -5.49 9.00 10.97
C GLY A 224 -5.19 8.37 12.34
N THR A 225 -3.92 8.05 12.62
CA THR A 225 -3.49 7.53 13.93
C THR A 225 -3.78 8.54 15.05
N LEU A 226 -3.39 9.81 14.87
CA LEU A 226 -3.62 10.86 15.88
C LEU A 226 -5.11 11.10 16.10
N THR A 227 -5.93 11.08 15.05
CA THR A 227 -7.38 11.27 15.16
C THR A 227 -7.99 10.18 16.05
N ILE A 228 -7.74 8.90 15.76
CA ILE A 228 -8.27 7.79 16.56
C ILE A 228 -7.78 7.89 18.00
N PHE A 229 -6.48 8.15 18.18
CA PHE A 229 -5.89 8.24 19.50
C PHE A 229 -6.47 9.38 20.36
N LEU A 230 -6.49 10.60 19.81
CA LEU A 230 -6.93 11.80 20.53
C LEU A 230 -8.44 11.78 20.78
N VAL A 231 -9.24 11.37 19.79
CA VAL A 231 -10.70 11.22 19.96
C VAL A 231 -10.99 10.17 21.02
N GLY A 232 -10.26 9.05 21.02
CA GLY A 232 -10.38 8.01 22.04
C GLY A 232 -10.15 8.56 23.45
N ILE A 233 -9.01 9.24 23.65
CA ILE A 233 -8.69 9.88 24.95
C ILE A 233 -9.76 10.91 25.35
N PHE A 234 -10.23 11.71 24.40
CA PHE A 234 -11.20 12.76 24.65
C PHE A 234 -12.55 12.20 25.09
N VAL A 235 -13.09 11.21 24.37
CA VAL A 235 -14.35 10.54 24.71
C VAL A 235 -14.26 9.83 26.06
N THR A 236 -13.14 9.15 26.34
CA THR A 236 -12.89 8.53 27.65
C THR A 236 -12.88 9.57 28.78
N LYS A 237 -12.21 10.72 28.59
CA LYS A 237 -12.17 11.81 29.59
C LYS A 237 -13.55 12.41 29.87
N ILE A 238 -14.35 12.67 28.84
CA ILE A 238 -15.72 13.23 29.00
C ILE A 238 -16.58 12.28 29.83
N LYS A 239 -16.56 10.99 29.49
CA LYS A 239 -17.39 9.99 30.16
C LYS A 239 -16.99 9.83 31.63
N LYS A 240 -15.70 9.84 31.94
CA LYS A 240 -15.20 9.83 33.32
C LYS A 240 -15.69 11.04 34.11
N LYS A 241 -15.53 12.25 33.56
CA LYS A 241 -16.01 13.48 34.20
C LYS A 241 -17.51 13.43 34.48
N LYS A 242 -18.31 12.90 33.55
CA LYS A 242 -19.76 12.76 33.71
C LYS A 242 -20.13 11.79 34.85
N LEU A 243 -19.38 10.70 35.01
CA LEU A 243 -19.56 9.75 36.12
C LEU A 243 -19.18 10.36 37.47
N GLU A 244 -18.13 11.17 37.52
CA GLU A 244 -17.70 11.87 38.75
C GLU A 244 -18.72 12.92 39.21
N THR A 245 -19.40 13.62 38.30
CA THR A 245 -20.46 14.59 38.63
C THR A 245 -21.83 13.99 38.94
N ALA A 246 -22.03 12.69 38.66
CA ALA A 246 -23.30 12.00 38.87
C ALA A 246 -23.38 11.26 40.21
N ASN A 247 -22.25 11.15 40.92
CA ASN A 247 -22.13 10.62 42.28
C ASN A 247 -21.97 11.76 43.28
#